data_AF-A0A656HEF7-F1
#
_entry.id   AF-A0A656HEF7-F1
#
_cell.length_a   1.000
_cell.length_b   1.000
_cell.length_c   1.000
_cell.angle_alpha   90.00
_cell.angle_beta   90.00
_cell.angle_gamma   90.00
#
_symmetry.space_group_name_H-M   'P 1'
#
loop_
_entity.id
_entity.type
_entity.pdbx_description
1 polymer ?
#
loop_
_entity_poly.entity_id
_entity_poly.type
_entity_poly.pdbx_seq_one_letter_code
_entity_poly.pdbx_strand_id
1 'polypeptide(L)'
;MKNYLVIGEKWVRAIVFSDEIGAELYIAKNCAGIEYQRYSEAEFNETYADADMREMEYGVNDYMARRLIVICYDRPGNRLSDC
;
A
#
# COMPACT_ATOMS: atom_id res chain seq x y z
N MET A 1 3.51 -7.71 -12.93
CA MET A 1 4.43 -6.82 -12.20
C MET A 1 3.87 -6.62 -10.80
N LYS A 2 4.66 -6.83 -9.73
CA LYS A 2 4.24 -6.68 -8.33
C LYS A 2 4.72 -5.36 -7.71
N ASN A 3 4.05 -4.26 -8.07
CA ASN A 3 4.43 -2.90 -7.71
C ASN A 3 3.55 -2.28 -6.60
N TYR A 4 2.62 -3.04 -6.03
CA TYR A 4 1.83 -2.63 -4.87
C TYR A 4 2.46 -3.24 -3.62
N LEU A 5 2.92 -2.40 -2.70
CA LEU A 5 3.47 -2.82 -1.41
C LEU A 5 2.48 -2.43 -0.31
N VAL A 6 1.84 -3.41 0.30
CA VAL A 6 0.95 -3.19 1.44
C VAL A 6 1.73 -3.39 2.74
N ILE A 7 1.57 -2.46 3.68
CA ILE A 7 2.29 -2.41 4.95
C ILE A 7 1.29 -2.28 6.10
N GLY A 8 1.46 -3.09 7.15
CA GLY A 8 0.83 -2.93 8.47
C GLY A 8 -0.32 -3.90 8.80
N GLU A 9 -0.46 -4.22 10.09
CA GLU A 9 -1.53 -5.08 10.63
C GLU A 9 -2.81 -4.32 11.04
N LYS A 10 -2.68 -3.05 11.50
CA LYS A 10 -3.79 -2.22 12.03
C LYS A 10 -4.19 -1.03 11.16
N TRP A 11 -3.22 -0.46 10.43
CA TRP A 11 -3.41 0.66 9.51
C TRP A 11 -2.84 0.24 8.17
N VAL A 12 -3.71 -0.26 7.30
CA VAL A 12 -3.27 -0.88 6.05
C VAL A 12 -3.04 0.21 5.02
N ARG A 13 -1.79 0.34 4.58
CA ARG A 13 -1.38 1.32 3.56
C ARG A 13 -0.74 0.59 2.40
N ALA A 14 -1.17 0.89 1.18
CA ALA A 14 -0.53 0.42 -0.04
C ALA A 14 0.30 1.54 -0.65
N ILE A 15 1.56 1.26 -0.97
CA ILE A 15 2.42 2.15 -1.75
C ILE A 15 2.53 1.58 -3.16
N VAL A 16 2.19 2.39 -4.15
CA VAL A 16 2.25 2.00 -5.57
C VAL A 16 3.52 2.56 -6.18
N PHE A 17 4.38 1.70 -6.72
CA PHE A 17 5.63 2.06 -7.36
C PHE A 17 5.51 2.05 -8.89
N SER A 18 6.38 2.79 -9.58
CA SER A 18 6.47 2.78 -11.04
C SER A 18 6.89 1.43 -11.61
N ASP A 19 7.69 0.70 -10.86
CA ASP A 19 8.32 -0.57 -11.22
C ASP A 19 8.66 -1.37 -9.96
N GLU A 20 9.15 -2.59 -10.15
CA GLU A 20 9.51 -3.48 -9.05
C GLU A 20 10.82 -3.08 -8.35
N ILE A 21 11.73 -2.42 -9.06
CA ILE A 21 13.04 -2.03 -8.51
C ILE A 21 12.84 -0.96 -7.43
N GLY A 22 11.98 0.03 -7.68
CA GLY A 22 11.62 1.04 -6.68
C GLY A 22 10.99 0.42 -5.43
N ALA A 23 10.12 -0.58 -5.61
CA ALA A 23 9.52 -1.31 -4.50
C ALA A 23 10.57 -2.09 -3.68
N GLU A 24 11.53 -2.75 -4.33
CA GLU A 24 12.61 -3.50 -3.66
C GLU A 24 13.54 -2.59 -2.87
N LEU A 25 13.93 -1.45 -3.45
CA LEU A 25 14.75 -0.45 -2.76
C LEU A 25 14.03 0.12 -1.53
N TYR A 26 12.72 0.37 -1.65
CA TYR A 26 11.92 0.84 -0.52
C TYR A 26 11.88 -0.21 0.60
N ILE A 27 11.64 -1.48 0.27
CA ILE A 27 11.60 -2.58 1.25
C ILE A 27 12.92 -2.72 1.97
N ALA A 28 14.03 -2.78 1.23
CA ALA A 28 15.37 -2.98 1.80
C ALA A 28 15.75 -1.90 2.82
N LYS A 29 15.30 -0.66 2.60
CA LYS A 29 15.61 0.47 3.49
C LYS A 29 14.60 0.67 4.61
N ASN A 30 13.31 0.47 4.34
CA ASN A 30 12.24 0.93 5.23
C ASN A 30 11.44 -0.19 5.89
N CYS A 31 11.53 -1.43 5.42
CA CYS A 31 10.69 -2.53 5.92
C CYS A 31 11.43 -3.51 6.84
N ALA A 32 12.56 -3.12 7.42
CA ALA A 32 13.27 -3.95 8.39
C ALA A 32 12.41 -4.17 9.65
N GLY A 33 11.97 -5.42 9.87
CA GLY A 33 11.12 -5.78 11.01
C GLY A 33 9.66 -5.34 10.90
N ILE A 34 9.22 -4.94 9.71
CA ILE A 34 7.83 -4.55 9.42
C ILE A 34 7.20 -5.62 8.54
N GLU A 35 5.99 -6.05 8.86
CA GLU A 35 5.24 -6.98 8.02
C GLU A 35 4.70 -6.25 6.78
N TYR A 36 4.93 -6.85 5.60
CA TYR A 36 4.49 -6.33 4.32
C TYR A 36 4.13 -7.45 3.36
N GLN A 37 3.31 -7.12 2.36
CA GLN A 37 2.97 -8.03 1.27
C GLN A 37 2.99 -7.31 -0.08
N ARG A 38 3.47 -8.01 -1.12
CA ARG A 38 3.55 -7.50 -2.49
C ARG A 38 2.44 -8.07 -3.36
N TYR A 39 1.80 -7.17 -4.10
CA TYR A 39 0.72 -7.49 -5.03
C TYR A 39 1.04 -6.92 -6.42
N SER A 40 0.58 -7.61 -7.44
CA SER A 40 0.24 -6.97 -8.71
C SER A 40 -1.03 -6.15 -8.57
N GLU A 41 -1.27 -5.24 -9.51
CA GLU A 41 -2.50 -4.45 -9.54
C GLU A 41 -3.76 -5.34 -9.53
N ALA A 42 -3.75 -6.45 -10.29
CA ALA A 42 -4.87 -7.38 -10.34
C ALA A 42 -5.09 -8.09 -9.00
N GLU A 43 -4.03 -8.65 -8.39
CA GLU A 43 -4.12 -9.31 -7.07
C GLU A 43 -4.57 -8.31 -5.98
N PHE A 44 -4.11 -7.06 -6.06
CA PHE A 44 -4.51 -5.99 -5.14
C PHE A 44 -6.01 -5.69 -5.27
N ASN A 45 -6.48 -5.40 -6.49
CA ASN A 45 -7.87 -5.08 -6.73
C ASN A 45 -8.81 -6.23 -6.35
N GLU A 46 -8.40 -7.49 -6.53
CA GLU A 46 -9.17 -8.66 -6.08
C GLU A 46 -9.19 -8.78 -4.55
N THR A 47 -8.05 -8.63 -3.90
CA THR A 47 -7.93 -8.77 -2.43
C THR A 47 -8.69 -7.67 -1.68
N TYR A 48 -8.71 -6.46 -2.23
CA TYR A 48 -9.27 -5.26 -1.61
C TYR A 48 -10.52 -4.74 -2.34
N ALA A 49 -11.21 -5.60 -3.11
CA ALA A 49 -12.37 -5.22 -3.93
C ALA A 49 -13.49 -4.55 -3.13
N ASP A 50 -13.73 -5.00 -1.90
CA ASP A 50 -14.78 -4.52 -1.01
C ASP A 50 -14.27 -3.49 0.02
N ALA A 51 -13.00 -3.07 -0.07
CA ALA A 51 -12.44 -2.08 0.83
C ALA A 51 -12.77 -0.66 0.36
N ASP A 52 -13.06 0.24 1.30
CA ASP A 52 -13.06 1.67 1.00
C ASP A 52 -11.60 2.14 0.93
N MET A 53 -11.27 2.95 -0.09
CA MET A 53 -9.89 3.31 -0.37
C MET A 53 -9.76 4.80 -0.59
N ARG A 54 -8.77 5.42 0.07
CA ARG A 54 -8.39 6.81 -0.17
C ARG A 54 -7.03 6.87 -0.84
N GLU A 55 -7.02 7.38 -2.06
CA GLU A 55 -5.79 7.64 -2.79
C GLU A 55 -5.24 9.02 -2.44
N MET A 56 -3.96 9.05 -2.08
CA MET A 56 -3.16 10.26 -1.99
C MET A 56 -2.07 10.18 -3.04
N GLU A 57 -1.98 11.21 -3.88
CA GLU A 57 -0.86 11.33 -4.80
C GLU A 57 0.44 11.53 -4.02
N TYR A 58 1.43 10.71 -4.34
CA TYR A 58 2.79 10.96 -3.92
C TYR A 58 3.48 11.76 -5.01
N GLY A 59 4.12 12.88 -4.64
CA GLY A 59 5.04 13.56 -5.54
C GLY A 59 6.22 12.65 -5.93
N VAL A 60 7.05 13.12 -6.86
CA VAL A 60 8.28 12.41 -7.25
C VAL A 60 9.17 12.22 -6.02
N ASN A 61 9.47 10.96 -5.67
CA ASN A 61 10.34 10.60 -4.55
C ASN A 61 11.49 9.68 -4.98
N ASP A 62 12.46 9.47 -4.08
CA ASP A 62 13.67 8.67 -4.32
C ASP A 62 13.41 7.21 -4.74
N TYR A 63 12.16 6.73 -4.59
CA TYR A 63 11.75 5.35 -4.86
C TYR A 63 10.81 5.24 -6.05
N MET A 64 10.55 6.34 -6.76
CA MET A 64 9.55 6.42 -7.83
C MET A 64 8.16 5.92 -7.39
N ALA A 65 7.80 6.12 -6.12
CA ALA A 65 6.44 5.87 -5.68
C ALA A 65 5.50 6.89 -6.33
N ARG A 66 4.36 6.41 -6.82
CA ARG A 66 3.36 7.18 -7.55
C ARG A 66 2.18 7.55 -6.67
N ARG A 67 1.79 6.64 -5.77
CA ARG A 67 0.58 6.78 -4.96
C ARG A 67 0.74 6.12 -3.62
N LEU A 68 0.07 6.70 -2.63
CA LEU A 68 -0.20 6.07 -1.34
C LEU A 68 -1.71 5.85 -1.24
N ILE A 69 -2.12 4.61 -1.03
CA ILE A 69 -3.52 4.23 -0.84
C ILE A 69 -3.69 3.88 0.62
N VAL A 70 -4.62 4.55 1.30
CA VAL A 70 -5.08 4.13 2.62
C VAL A 70 -6.25 3.20 2.42
N ILE A 71 -6.10 1.96 2.91
CA ILE A 71 -7.12 0.92 2.80
C ILE A 71 -7.95 0.94 4.09
N CYS A 72 -9.20 1.35 3.96
CA CYS A 72 -10.17 1.45 5.03
C CYS A 72 -11.05 0.21 5.02
N TYR A 73 -10.94 -0.59 6.07
CA TYR A 73 -11.87 -1.70 6.29
C TYR A 73 -13.00 -1.26 7.19
N ASP A 74 -14.24 -1.51 6.78
CA ASP A 74 -15.36 -1.61 7.71
C ASP A 74 -15.26 -2.96 8.45
N ARG A 75 -14.22 -3.11 9.28
CA ARG A 75 -14.20 -4.15 10.32
C ARG A 75 -14.96 -3.58 11.51
N PRO A 76 -15.84 -4.37 12.17
CA PRO A 76 -16.54 -3.92 13.37
C PRO A 76 -15.54 -3.36 14.39
N GLY A 77 -15.57 -2.04 14.60
CA GLY A 77 -14.69 -1.35 15.54
C GLY A 77 -13.69 -0.35 14.96
N ASN A 78 -13.51 -0.27 13.63
CA ASN A 78 -12.72 0.79 12.99
C ASN A 78 -13.65 1.91 12.51
N ARG A 79 -13.43 3.16 12.97
CA ARG A 79 -14.20 4.30 12.45
C ARG A 79 -13.62 4.77 11.12
N LEU A 80 -14.49 4.89 10.11
CA LEU A 80 -14.19 5.51 8.81
C LEU A 80 -13.65 6.96 8.92
N SER A 81 -13.85 7.64 10.05
CA SER A 81 -13.34 8.98 10.33
C SER A 81 -11.87 9.03 10.74
N ASP A 82 -11.29 7.88 11.10
CA ASP A 82 -9.88 7.77 11.45
C ASP A 82 -9.03 7.37 10.22
N CYS A 83 -9.73 7.05 9.12
CA CYS A 83 -9.30 7.33 7.76
C CYS A 83 -9.66 8.78 7.39
#